data_AF-E4RP88-F1
#
_entry.id   AF-E4RP88-F1
#
_cell.length_a   1.000
_cell.length_b   1.000
_cell.length_c   1.000
_cell.angle_alpha   90.00
_cell.angle_beta   90.00
_cell.angle_gamma   90.00
#
_symmetry.space_group_name_H-M   'P 1'
#
loop_
_entity.id
_entity.type
_entity.pdbx_description
1 polymer ?
#
loop_
_entity_poly.entity_id
_entity_poly.type
_entity_poly.pdbx_seq_one_letter_code
_entity_poly.pdbx_strand_id
1 'polypeptide(L)'
;MSELSQKEVLKLISHMTTSARGLIDEPKSYGPFRLIDSTIKLYQTLEKADVIKEKNETDLDEIISELDEIKRECLAEDCQEDCAENLDSIINKLVVELNKEM
;
A
#
# COMPACT_ATOMS: atom_id res chain seq x y z
N MET A 1 17.35 -16.34 -11.71
CA MET A 1 16.72 -15.47 -10.69
C MET A 1 15.32 -16.00 -10.49
N SER A 2 14.86 -16.21 -9.25
CA SER A 2 13.44 -16.55 -9.03
C SER A 2 12.59 -15.39 -9.56
N GLU A 3 11.56 -15.71 -10.33
CA GLU A 3 10.56 -14.72 -10.74
C GLU A 3 9.84 -14.22 -9.48
N LEU A 4 9.72 -12.91 -9.34
CA LEU A 4 8.96 -12.30 -8.24
C LEU A 4 7.48 -12.50 -8.55
N SER A 5 6.79 -13.27 -7.73
CA SER A 5 5.36 -13.55 -7.92
C SER A 5 4.48 -12.37 -7.49
N GLN A 6 3.30 -12.25 -8.09
CA GLN A 6 2.27 -11.27 -7.68
C GLN A 6 1.94 -11.38 -6.18
N LYS A 7 1.94 -12.60 -5.64
CA LYS A 7 1.79 -12.86 -4.20
C LYS A 7 2.91 -12.25 -3.34
N GLU A 8 4.16 -12.31 -3.80
CA GLU A 8 5.28 -11.68 -3.07
C GLU A 8 5.19 -10.16 -3.11
N VAL A 9 4.74 -9.60 -4.23
CA VAL A 9 4.46 -8.17 -4.36
C VAL A 9 3.34 -7.76 -3.41
N LEU A 10 2.23 -8.50 -3.38
CA LEU A 10 1.10 -8.25 -2.49
C LEU A 10 1.55 -8.29 -1.02
N LYS A 11 2.32 -9.30 -0.60
CA LYS A 11 2.88 -9.39 0.76
C LYS A 11 3.77 -8.20 1.11
N LEU A 12 4.59 -7.74 0.16
CA LEU A 12 5.47 -6.59 0.38
C LEU A 12 4.64 -5.30 0.53
N ILE A 13 3.64 -5.08 -0.32
CA ILE A 13 2.71 -3.95 -0.20
C ILE A 13 1.98 -4.01 1.15
N SER A 14 1.47 -5.18 1.56
CA SER A 14 0.88 -5.38 2.89
C SER A 14 1.82 -4.97 4.01
N HIS A 15 3.06 -5.45 3.97
CA HIS A 15 4.06 -5.09 4.97
C HIS A 15 4.33 -3.59 5.02
N MET A 16 4.50 -2.93 3.87
CA MET A 16 4.78 -1.49 3.81
C MET A 16 3.58 -0.66 4.28
N THR A 17 2.35 -1.04 3.93
CA THR A 17 1.13 -0.34 4.36
C THR A 17 0.89 -0.50 5.85
N THR A 18 1.02 -1.72 6.41
CA THR A 18 0.93 -1.93 7.86
C THR A 18 2.02 -1.19 8.62
N SER A 19 3.23 -1.12 8.05
CA SER A 19 4.30 -0.32 8.63
C SER A 19 3.95 1.17 8.61
N ALA A 20 3.35 1.69 7.53
CA ALA A 20 2.96 3.09 7.45
C ALA A 20 1.94 3.45 8.54
N ARG A 21 1.00 2.53 8.79
CA ARG A 21 0.04 2.64 9.89
C ARG A 21 0.69 2.65 11.27
N GLY A 22 1.78 1.90 11.45
CA GLY A 22 2.58 1.89 12.67
C GLY A 22 3.42 3.15 12.88
N LEU A 23 3.63 3.95 11.83
CA LEU A 23 4.37 5.22 11.89
C LEU A 23 3.45 6.44 12.05
N ILE A 24 2.15 6.26 12.36
CA ILE A 24 1.18 7.35 12.34
C ILE A 24 1.53 8.51 13.29
N ASP A 25 2.21 8.21 14.41
CA ASP A 25 2.64 9.19 15.41
C ASP A 25 3.99 9.85 15.07
N GLU A 26 4.65 9.43 13.98
CA GLU A 26 5.89 10.05 13.51
C GLU A 26 5.63 11.34 12.71
N PRO A 27 6.64 12.19 12.49
CA PRO A 27 6.49 13.39 11.67
C PRO A 27 5.88 13.07 10.30
N LYS A 28 4.74 13.69 9.97
CA LYS A 28 3.92 13.39 8.79
C LYS A 28 4.71 13.21 7.49
N SER A 29 5.67 14.08 7.23
CA SER A 29 6.51 14.07 6.01
C SER A 29 7.62 13.02 5.98
N TYR A 30 7.85 12.30 7.08
CA TYR A 30 8.85 11.24 7.22
C TYR A 30 8.27 9.88 7.66
N GLY A 31 7.14 9.86 8.36
CA GLY A 31 6.44 8.66 8.82
C GLY A 31 5.55 8.05 7.73
N PRO A 32 4.21 8.13 7.85
CA PRO A 32 3.28 7.40 6.98
C PRO A 32 3.41 7.83 5.51
N PHE A 33 3.55 9.13 5.24
CA PHE A 33 3.63 9.67 3.88
C PHE A 33 4.74 9.02 3.05
N ARG A 34 5.98 8.98 3.57
CA ARG A 34 7.12 8.48 2.79
C ARG A 34 6.96 7.01 2.47
N LEU A 35 6.42 6.24 3.40
CA LEU A 35 6.28 4.82 3.20
C LEU A 35 5.16 4.53 2.19
N ILE A 36 4.03 5.22 2.28
CA ILE A 36 2.95 5.15 1.27
C ILE A 36 3.46 5.57 -0.12
N ASP A 37 4.17 6.70 -0.22
CA ASP A 37 4.74 7.18 -1.48
C ASP A 37 5.75 6.17 -2.08
N SER A 38 6.54 5.54 -1.22
CA SER A 38 7.49 4.48 -1.63
C SER A 38 6.76 3.23 -2.10
N THR A 39 5.67 2.82 -1.44
CA THR A 39 4.82 1.70 -1.85
C THR A 39 4.25 1.92 -3.26
N ILE A 40 3.70 3.10 -3.51
CA ILE A 40 3.12 3.46 -4.82
C ILE A 40 4.19 3.44 -5.92
N LYS A 41 5.36 4.05 -5.67
CA LYS A 41 6.47 4.07 -6.62
C LYS A 41 7.03 2.68 -6.89
N LEU A 42 7.09 1.83 -5.88
CA LEU A 42 7.51 0.44 -6.03
C LEU A 42 6.53 -0.31 -6.94
N TYR A 43 5.23 -0.22 -6.67
CA TYR A 43 4.20 -0.83 -7.51
C TYR A 43 4.32 -0.39 -8.97
N GLN A 44 4.37 0.93 -9.23
CA GLN A 44 4.53 1.48 -10.59
C GLN A 44 5.82 1.02 -11.27
N THR A 45 6.89 0.80 -10.51
CA THR A 45 8.17 0.31 -11.05
C THR A 45 8.06 -1.15 -11.47
N LEU A 46 7.41 -1.97 -10.63
CA LEU A 46 7.19 -3.39 -10.89
C LEU A 46 6.19 -3.62 -12.03
N GLU A 47 5.15 -2.80 -12.12
CA GLU A 47 4.19 -2.79 -13.23
C GLU A 47 4.91 -2.47 -14.56
N LYS A 48 5.69 -1.39 -14.60
CA LYS A 48 6.48 -1.02 -15.81
C LYS A 48 7.51 -2.07 -16.21
N ALA A 49 8.04 -2.82 -15.24
CA ALA A 49 8.97 -3.91 -15.47
C ALA A 49 8.27 -5.22 -15.89
N ASP A 50 6.94 -5.20 -16.03
CA ASP A 50 6.14 -6.37 -16.42
C ASP A 50 6.30 -7.52 -15.40
N VAL A 51 6.50 -7.18 -14.12
CA VAL A 51 6.63 -8.15 -13.02
C VAL A 51 5.26 -8.52 -12.44
N ILE A 52 4.32 -7.58 -12.48
CA ILE A 52 2.91 -7.77 -12.07
C ILE A 52 2.08 -7.59 -13.33
N LYS A 53 1.63 -8.70 -13.93
CA LYS A 53 0.95 -8.69 -15.25
C LYS A 53 -0.54 -8.92 -15.20
N GLU A 54 -1.08 -9.47 -14.11
CA GLU A 54 -2.49 -9.92 -14.09
C GLU A 54 -3.42 -8.91 -13.41
N LYS A 55 -4.10 -8.15 -14.26
CA LYS A 55 -5.20 -7.23 -13.92
C LYS A 55 -6.46 -7.92 -13.36
N ASN A 56 -6.48 -9.24 -13.24
CA ASN A 56 -7.71 -10.00 -12.94
C ASN A 56 -7.62 -10.87 -11.68
N GLU A 57 -6.45 -11.00 -11.04
CA GLU A 57 -6.31 -11.86 -9.84
C GLU A 57 -6.41 -11.06 -8.53
N THR A 58 -5.99 -9.79 -8.52
CA THR A 58 -6.00 -8.93 -7.32
C THR A 58 -6.38 -7.51 -7.68
N ASP A 59 -7.15 -6.83 -6.83
CA ASP A 59 -7.49 -5.40 -6.98
C ASP A 59 -6.36 -4.47 -6.50
N LEU A 60 -5.11 -4.81 -6.86
CA LEU A 60 -3.92 -4.03 -6.49
C LEU A 60 -3.95 -2.62 -7.08
N ASP A 61 -4.49 -2.46 -8.30
CA ASP A 61 -4.69 -1.16 -8.93
C ASP A 61 -5.58 -0.25 -8.07
N GLU A 62 -6.70 -0.78 -7.58
CA GLU A 62 -7.65 -0.07 -6.71
C GLU A 62 -6.98 0.31 -5.38
N ILE A 63 -6.33 -0.65 -4.72
CA ILE A 63 -5.61 -0.42 -3.46
C ILE A 63 -4.55 0.66 -3.60
N ILE A 64 -3.79 0.66 -4.69
CA ILE A 64 -2.73 1.65 -4.94
C ILE A 64 -3.34 3.03 -5.24
N SER A 65 -4.48 3.08 -5.93
CA SER A 65 -5.22 4.33 -6.15
C SER A 65 -5.67 4.94 -4.83
N GLU A 66 -6.28 4.15 -3.95
CA GLU A 66 -6.72 4.62 -2.62
C GLU A 66 -5.54 5.04 -1.73
N LEU A 67 -4.42 4.30 -1.78
CA LEU A 67 -3.20 4.72 -1.08
C LEU A 67 -2.69 6.09 -1.56
N ASP A 68 -2.83 6.43 -2.84
CA ASP A 68 -2.46 7.75 -3.35
C ASP A 68 -3.38 8.87 -2.86
N GLU A 69 -4.65 8.57 -2.56
CA GLU A 69 -5.59 9.49 -1.91
C GLU A 69 -5.20 9.68 -0.44
N ILE A 70 -5.04 8.59 0.31
CA ILE A 70 -4.64 8.59 1.72
C ILE A 70 -3.30 9.32 1.91
N LYS A 71 -2.35 9.15 0.98
CA LYS A 71 -1.07 9.87 0.99
C LYS A 71 -1.26 11.39 1.13
N ARG A 72 -2.25 11.95 0.44
CA ARG A 72 -2.54 13.40 0.48
C ARG A 72 -3.18 13.78 1.79
N GLU A 73 -4.08 12.95 2.30
CA GLU A 73 -4.74 13.14 3.59
C GLU A 73 -3.72 13.16 4.72
N CYS A 74 -2.79 12.21 4.79
CA CYS A 74 -1.78 12.12 5.85
C CYS A 74 -0.83 13.35 5.95
N LEU A 75 -0.83 14.24 4.95
CA LEU A 75 -0.09 15.50 4.99
C LEU A 75 -0.91 16.68 5.54
N ALA A 76 -2.23 16.59 5.61
CA ALA A 76 -3.10 17.65 6.09
C ALA A 76 -2.88 17.91 7.60
N GLU A 77 -3.27 19.09 8.08
CA GLU A 77 -3.29 19.36 9.52
C GLU A 77 -4.43 18.57 10.18
N ASP A 78 -4.22 18.10 11.42
CA ASP A 78 -5.22 17.39 12.24
C ASP A 78 -5.88 16.11 11.67
N CYS A 79 -5.33 15.54 10.59
CA CYS A 79 -5.87 14.34 9.91
C CYS A 79 -5.30 13.00 10.42
N GLN A 80 -4.62 12.97 11.56
CA GLN A 80 -3.84 11.80 11.97
C GLN A 80 -4.73 10.57 12.19
N GLU A 81 -5.89 10.79 12.81
CA GLU A 81 -6.89 9.75 13.08
C GLU A 81 -7.51 9.24 11.77
N ASP A 82 -7.96 10.15 10.89
CA ASP A 82 -8.50 9.80 9.56
C ASP A 82 -7.49 8.98 8.73
N CYS A 83 -6.23 9.41 8.68
CA CYS A 83 -5.17 8.68 7.97
C CYS A 83 -4.96 7.28 8.58
N ALA A 84 -5.04 7.12 9.90
CA ALA A 84 -4.96 5.82 10.55
C ALA A 84 -6.15 4.92 10.18
N GLU A 85 -7.38 5.43 10.26
CA GLU A 85 -8.59 4.67 9.94
C GLU A 85 -8.61 4.24 8.47
N ASN A 86 -8.22 5.12 7.55
CA ASN A 86 -8.15 4.81 6.14
C ASN A 86 -7.05 3.77 5.84
N LEU A 87 -5.89 3.86 6.50
CA LEU A 87 -4.86 2.82 6.41
C LEU A 87 -5.35 1.47 6.98
N ASP A 88 -6.11 1.46 8.08
CA ASP A 88 -6.72 0.26 8.64
C ASP A 88 -7.71 -0.38 7.64
N SER A 89 -8.48 0.44 6.91
CA SER A 89 -9.34 -0.02 5.81
C SER A 89 -8.54 -0.70 4.68
N ILE A 90 -7.44 -0.08 4.23
CA ILE A 90 -6.57 -0.68 3.21
C ILE A 90 -5.93 -1.98 3.69
N ILE A 91 -5.48 -2.04 4.94
CA ILE A 91 -4.91 -3.26 5.52
C ILE A 91 -5.94 -4.39 5.49
N ASN A 92 -7.20 -4.12 5.82
CA ASN A 92 -8.27 -5.11 5.73
C ASN A 92 -8.49 -5.58 4.28
N LYS A 93 -8.47 -4.69 3.29
CA LYS A 93 -8.53 -5.06 1.86
C LYS A 93 -7.37 -5.98 1.47
N LEU A 94 -6.15 -5.62 1.86
CA LEU A 94 -4.95 -6.43 1.61
C LEU A 94 -5.02 -7.81 2.24
N VAL A 95 -5.59 -7.93 3.45
CA VAL A 95 -5.84 -9.23 4.10
C VAL A 95 -6.85 -10.06 3.32
N VAL A 96 -7.91 -9.46 2.80
CA VAL A 96 -8.88 -10.16 1.93
C VAL A 96 -8.19 -10.68 0.67
N GLU A 97 -7.42 -9.84 -0.03
CA GLU A 97 -6.67 -10.26 -1.23
C GLU A 97 -5.70 -11.40 -0.94
N LEU A 98 -4.94 -11.33 0.16
CA LEU A 98 -3.98 -12.38 0.55
C LEU A 98 -4.67 -13.73 0.80
N ASN A 99 -5.91 -13.72 1.26
CA ASN A 99 -6.68 -14.92 1.58
C ASN A 99 -7.46 -15.49 0.39
N LYS A 100 -7.69 -14.72 -0.70
CA LYS A 100 -8.33 -15.24 -1.93
C LYS A 100 -7.50 -16.34 -2.60
N GLU A 101 -6.20 -16.38 -2.33
CA GLU A 101 -5.26 -17.38 -2.86
C GLU A 101 -4.89 -18.51 -1.88
N MET A 102 -5.66 -18.70 -0.78
CA MET A 102 -5.53 -19.83 0.15
C MET A 102 -6.60 -20.90 -0.10
#